data_AF-A0A4Y2FCD3-F1
#
_entry.id   AF-A0A4Y2FCD3-F1
#
_cell.length_a   1.000
_cell.length_b   1.000
_cell.length_c   1.000
_cell.angle_alpha   90.00
_cell.angle_beta   90.00
_cell.angle_gamma   90.00
#
_symmetry.space_group_name_H-M   'P 1'
#
loop_
_entity.id
_entity.type
_entity.pdbx_description
1 polymer ?
#
loop_
_entity_poly.entity_id
_entity_poly.type
_entity_poly.pdbx_seq_one_letter_code
_entity_poly.pdbx_strand_id
1 'polypeptide(L)'
;MADNKSAHTLLLAQPGKPETRSYSDYDSVNECMEGVCHMYEEHLKRQNPDSASITYDIRQLFEFIDQLSDLCCLVYQKTTNTYAPYNKDWIKDKIYILLRRQASKNS
;
A
#
# COMPACT_ATOMS: atom_id res chain seq x y z
N MET A 1 -22.83 4.54 -4.64
CA MET A 1 -21.36 4.64 -4.55
C MET A 1 -20.77 3.47 -5.32
N ALA A 2 -20.10 3.72 -6.44
CA ALA A 2 -19.54 2.65 -7.27
C ALA A 2 -18.52 1.83 -6.47
N ASP A 3 -18.60 0.50 -6.56
CA ASP A 3 -17.71 -0.42 -5.85
C ASP A 3 -16.29 -0.26 -6.42
N ASN A 4 -15.45 0.49 -5.71
CA ASN A 4 -14.11 0.89 -6.13
C ASN A 4 -13.07 -0.24 -5.99
N LYS A 5 -13.52 -1.48 -5.80
CA LYS A 5 -12.66 -2.66 -5.60
C LYS A 5 -11.93 -3.11 -6.86
N SER A 6 -12.36 -2.73 -8.06
CA SER A 6 -11.71 -3.04 -9.33
C SER A 6 -11.31 -1.78 -10.10
N ALA A 7 -10.96 -0.74 -9.35
CA ALA A 7 -10.44 0.49 -9.91
C ALA A 7 -8.92 0.38 -10.05
N HIS A 8 -8.44 0.54 -11.29
CA HIS A 8 -7.01 0.62 -11.58
C HIS A 8 -6.38 1.70 -10.70
N THR A 9 -5.25 1.35 -10.09
CA THR A 9 -4.60 2.18 -9.08
C THR A 9 -3.12 2.28 -9.37
N LEU A 10 -2.59 3.50 -9.43
CA LEU A 10 -1.16 3.76 -9.52
C LEU A 10 -0.65 4.13 -8.13
N LEU A 11 0.37 3.43 -7.65
CA LEU A 11 1.11 3.79 -6.45
C LEU A 11 2.34 4.62 -6.85
N LEU A 12 2.54 5.77 -6.22
CA LEU A 12 3.72 6.61 -6.35
C LEU A 12 4.47 6.58 -5.01
N ALA A 13 5.72 6.11 -5.03
CA ALA A 13 6.52 5.95 -3.82
C ALA A 13 7.84 6.72 -3.95
N GLN A 14 8.22 7.41 -2.88
CA GLN A 14 9.53 8.01 -2.71
C GLN A 14 10.08 7.64 -1.33
N PRO A 15 10.86 6.55 -1.21
CA PRO A 15 11.40 6.14 0.07
C PRO A 15 12.36 7.17 0.69
N GLY A 16 13.17 7.86 -0.12
CA GLY A 16 14.18 8.79 0.37
C GLY A 16 14.44 9.94 -0.60
N LYS A 17 15.68 10.00 -1.14
CA LYS A 17 16.08 11.07 -2.07
C LYS A 17 15.20 11.08 -3.34
N PRO A 18 15.06 12.21 -4.05
CA PRO A 18 14.19 12.31 -5.23
C PRO A 18 14.46 11.27 -6.33
N GLU A 19 15.69 10.76 -6.46
CA GLU A 19 16.08 9.75 -7.44
C GLU A 19 15.50 8.37 -7.12
N THR A 20 15.00 8.17 -5.89
CA THR A 20 14.35 6.93 -5.45
C THR A 20 12.86 6.87 -5.81
N ARG A 21 12.32 7.91 -6.48
CA ARG A 21 10.93 7.94 -6.94
C ARG A 21 10.67 6.79 -7.90
N SER A 22 9.64 6.01 -7.61
CA SER A 22 9.15 4.95 -8.46
C SER A 22 7.62 4.97 -8.51
N TYR A 23 7.06 4.27 -9.49
CA TYR A 23 5.64 4.00 -9.56
C TYR A 23 5.39 2.52 -9.81
N SER A 24 4.20 2.07 -9.45
CA SER A 24 3.70 0.72 -9.74
C SER A 24 2.20 0.80 -10.02
N ASP A 25 1.72 -0.03 -10.94
CA ASP A 25 0.32 -0.09 -11.32
C ASP A 25 -0.34 -1.39 -10.87
N TYR A 26 -1.63 -1.31 -10.55
CA TYR A 26 -2.42 -2.41 -10.00
C TYR A 26 -3.83 -2.38 -10.60
N ASP A 27 -4.46 -3.55 -10.75
CA ASP A 27 -5.81 -3.65 -11.30
C ASP A 27 -6.89 -3.25 -10.29
N SER A 28 -6.51 -3.19 -9.00
CA SER A 28 -7.40 -2.78 -7.92
C SER A 28 -6.72 -1.97 -6.82
N VAL A 29 -7.55 -1.27 -6.04
CA VAL A 29 -7.13 -0.63 -4.78
C VAL A 29 -6.58 -1.67 -3.80
N ASN A 30 -7.20 -2.87 -3.72
CA ASN A 30 -6.77 -3.89 -2.76
C ASN A 30 -5.37 -4.41 -3.10
N GLU A 31 -5.11 -4.75 -4.36
CA GLU A 31 -3.78 -5.17 -4.83
C GLU A 31 -2.75 -4.07 -4.60
N CYS A 32 -3.11 -2.80 -4.80
CA CYS A 32 -2.23 -1.68 -4.47
C CYS A 32 -1.87 -1.66 -2.97
N MET A 33 -2.84 -1.88 -2.08
CA MET A 33 -2.57 -1.96 -0.64
C MET A 33 -1.72 -3.18 -0.27
N GLU A 34 -1.94 -4.33 -0.91
CA GLU A 34 -1.09 -5.52 -0.78
C GLU A 34 0.34 -5.23 -1.25
N GLY A 35 0.51 -4.46 -2.31
CA GLY A 35 1.81 -3.96 -2.77
C GLY A 35 2.55 -3.10 -1.73
N VAL A 36 1.82 -2.26 -0.98
CA VAL A 36 2.41 -1.48 0.12
C VAL A 36 2.85 -2.39 1.28
N CYS A 37 2.06 -3.40 1.63
CA CYS A 37 2.48 -4.42 2.61
C CYS A 37 3.74 -5.15 2.14
N HIS A 38 3.77 -5.56 0.86
CA HIS A 38 4.92 -6.25 0.28
C HIS A 38 6.19 -5.40 0.29
N MET A 39 6.08 -4.10 0.01
CA MET A 39 7.20 -3.16 0.08
C MET A 39 7.82 -3.14 1.49
N TYR A 40 7.01 -3.23 2.54
CA TYR A 40 7.51 -3.32 3.92
C TYR A 40 8.11 -4.71 4.24
N GLU A 41 7.48 -5.78 3.76
CA GLU A 41 7.99 -7.14 3.92
C GLU A 41 9.37 -7.32 3.27
N GLU A 42 9.57 -6.75 2.08
CA GLU A 42 10.88 -6.73 1.43
C GLU A 42 11.91 -5.95 2.25
N HIS A 43 11.51 -4.83 2.86
CA HIS A 43 12.36 -4.06 3.76
C HIS A 43 12.78 -4.90 4.99
N LEU A 44 11.83 -5.59 5.63
CA LEU A 44 12.10 -6.48 6.76
C LEU A 44 12.98 -7.67 6.39
N LYS A 45 12.76 -8.26 5.21
CA LYS A 45 13.56 -9.40 4.71
C LYS A 45 15.00 -9.00 4.43
N ARG A 46 15.25 -7.79 3.93
CA ARG A 46 16.61 -7.26 3.75
C ARG A 46 17.33 -7.04 5.08
N GLN A 47 16.60 -6.68 6.14
CA GLN A 47 17.16 -6.52 7.49
C GLN A 47 17.37 -7.85 8.21
N ASN A 48 16.57 -8.87 7.89
CA ASN A 48 16.57 -10.18 8.54
C ASN A 48 16.69 -11.32 7.51
N PRO A 49 17.83 -11.43 6.79
CA PRO A 49 17.97 -12.34 5.66
C PRO A 49 17.82 -13.82 6.01
N ASP A 50 18.15 -14.20 7.25
CA ASP A 50 18.06 -15.57 7.75
C ASP A 50 16.67 -15.95 8.27
N SER A 51 15.73 -14.99 8.34
CA SER A 51 14.38 -15.24 8.84
C SER A 51 13.56 -15.98 7.78
N ALA A 52 13.17 -17.22 8.09
CA ALA A 52 12.34 -18.04 7.20
C ALA A 52 10.93 -17.48 6.99
N SER A 53 10.42 -16.69 7.94
CA SER A 53 9.14 -16.00 7.85
C SER A 53 9.26 -14.57 8.35
N ILE A 54 8.40 -13.70 7.81
CA ILE A 54 8.30 -12.31 8.23
C ILE A 54 6.99 -12.15 8.99
N THR A 55 7.07 -11.62 10.21
CA THR A 55 5.90 -11.27 11.03
C THR A 55 6.09 -9.86 11.56
N TYR A 56 5.04 -9.05 11.52
CA TYR A 56 5.03 -7.69 12.02
C TYR A 56 3.61 -7.32 12.44
N ASP A 57 3.50 -6.37 13.35
CA ASP A 57 2.21 -5.76 13.68
C ASP A 57 1.93 -4.55 12.79
N ILE A 58 0.66 -4.17 12.70
CA ILE A 58 0.21 -3.08 11.81
C ILE A 58 0.81 -1.71 12.17
N ARG A 59 1.18 -1.48 13.43
CA ARG A 59 1.79 -0.21 13.86
C ARG A 59 3.17 -0.07 13.24
N GLN A 60 3.94 -1.15 13.19
CA GLN A 60 5.27 -1.15 12.56
C GLN A 60 5.19 -0.85 11.05
N LEU A 61 4.17 -1.38 10.36
CA LEU A 61 3.90 -1.03 8.96
C LEU A 61 3.54 0.46 8.80
N PHE A 62 2.73 1.01 9.70
CA PHE A 62 2.34 2.42 9.65
C PHE A 62 3.52 3.35 9.92
N GLU A 63 4.36 3.02 10.90
CA GLU A 63 5.61 3.75 11.18
C GLU A 63 6.54 3.75 9.97
N PHE A 64 6.66 2.62 9.26
CA PHE A 64 7.41 2.55 8.01
C PHE A 64 6.83 3.47 6.92
N ILE A 65 5.51 3.47 6.72
CA ILE A 65 4.84 4.36 5.75
C ILE A 65 5.10 5.83 6.10
N ASP A 66 5.04 6.18 7.37
CA ASP A 66 5.26 7.54 7.85
C ASP A 66 6.70 8.00 7.63
N GLN A 67 7.68 7.09 7.71
CA GLN A 67 9.10 7.36 7.44
C GLN A 67 9.44 7.60 5.96
N LEU A 68 8.63 7.13 5.01
CA LEU A 68 8.85 7.39 3.59
C LEU A 68 8.86 8.91 3.33
N SER A 69 9.67 9.39 2.38
CA SER A 69 9.64 10.81 2.04
C SER A 69 8.31 11.22 1.40
N ASP A 70 7.77 10.37 0.51
CA ASP A 70 6.44 10.53 -0.05
C ASP A 70 5.82 9.17 -0.40
N LEU A 71 4.49 9.08 -0.28
CA LEU A 71 3.71 7.95 -0.73
C LEU A 71 2.28 8.42 -0.99
N CYS A 72 1.82 8.28 -2.23
CA CYS A 72 0.45 8.54 -2.61
C CYS A 72 -0.02 7.53 -3.65
N CYS A 73 -1.33 7.37 -3.80
CA CYS A 73 -1.89 6.57 -4.87
C CYS A 73 -2.94 7.34 -5.66
N LEU A 74 -3.00 7.06 -6.96
CA LEU A 74 -3.98 7.59 -7.88
C LEU A 74 -4.98 6.48 -8.19
N VAL A 75 -6.26 6.68 -7.86
CA VAL A 75 -7.29 5.67 -8.09
C VAL A 75 -8.21 6.11 -9.23
N TYR A 76 -8.40 5.24 -10.22
CA TYR A 76 -9.21 5.52 -11.39
C TYR A 76 -10.70 5.66 -11.03
N GLN A 77 -11.33 6.74 -11.47
CA GLN A 77 -12.74 7.05 -11.29
C GLN A 77 -13.49 6.92 -12.62
N LYS A 78 -14.21 5.81 -12.79
CA LYS A 78 -14.97 5.51 -14.02
C LYS A 78 -15.98 6.60 -14.39
N THR A 79 -16.59 7.24 -13.40
CA THR A 79 -17.66 8.25 -13.61
C THR A 79 -17.14 9.53 -14.26
N THR A 80 -15.93 9.95 -13.90
CA THR A 80 -15.32 11.19 -14.38
C THR A 80 -14.22 10.94 -15.41
N ASN A 81 -13.84 9.66 -15.61
CA ASN A 81 -12.71 9.24 -16.43
C ASN A 81 -11.40 9.93 -16.01
N THR A 82 -11.18 10.07 -14.70
CA THR A 82 -10.00 10.72 -14.11
C THR A 82 -9.36 9.84 -13.04
N TYR A 83 -8.18 10.22 -12.58
CA TYR A 83 -7.57 9.65 -11.39
C TYR A 83 -7.75 10.61 -10.20
N ALA A 84 -8.22 10.09 -9.07
CA ALA A 84 -8.25 10.82 -7.82
C ALA A 84 -7.01 10.51 -6.97
N PRO A 85 -6.29 11.53 -6.48
CA PRO A 85 -5.14 11.33 -5.62
C PRO A 85 -5.53 11.07 -4.17
N TYR A 86 -4.78 10.19 -3.51
CA TYR A 86 -4.94 9.85 -2.10
C TYR A 86 -3.57 9.76 -1.43
N ASN A 87 -3.49 10.25 -0.20
CA ASN A 87 -2.25 10.37 0.58
C ASN A 87 -2.01 9.14 1.48
N LYS A 88 -0.93 9.19 2.25
CA LYS A 88 -0.54 8.16 3.24
C LYS A 88 -1.65 7.79 4.21
N ASP A 89 -2.39 8.76 4.74
CA ASP A 89 -3.42 8.47 5.75
C ASP A 89 -4.56 7.63 5.15
N TRP A 90 -4.99 7.97 3.93
CA TRP A 90 -5.97 7.16 3.22
C TRP A 90 -5.45 5.75 2.91
N ILE A 91 -4.17 5.62 2.53
CA ILE A 91 -3.52 4.32 2.31
C ILE A 91 -3.51 3.49 3.59
N LYS A 92 -3.09 4.07 4.74
CA LYS A 92 -3.11 3.41 6.05
C LYS A 92 -4.51 2.92 6.42
N ASP A 93 -5.55 3.74 6.20
CA ASP A 93 -6.94 3.35 6.43
C ASP A 93 -7.39 2.17 5.56
N LYS A 94 -7.00 2.15 4.28
CA LYS A 94 -7.33 1.03 3.38
C LYS A 94 -6.60 -0.25 3.72
N ILE A 95 -5.33 -0.16 4.11
CA ILE A 95 -4.55 -1.28 4.63
C ILE A 95 -5.21 -1.86 5.90
N TYR A 96 -5.63 -1.00 6.85
CA TYR A 96 -6.33 -1.45 8.04
C TYR A 96 -7.58 -2.27 7.71
N ILE A 97 -8.40 -1.78 6.78
CA ILE A 97 -9.62 -2.46 6.33
C ILE A 97 -9.28 -3.79 5.63
N LEU A 98 -8.23 -3.81 4.80
CA LEU A 98 -7.76 -5.00 4.08
C LEU A 98 -7.34 -6.09 5.08
N LEU A 99 -6.42 -5.79 5.98
CA LEU A 99 -5.86 -6.75 6.94
C LEU A 99 -6.93 -7.26 7.91
N ARG A 100 -7.83 -6.38 8.38
CA ARG A 100 -8.96 -6.78 9.23
C ARG A 100 -9.86 -7.79 8.51
N ARG A 101 -10.15 -7.57 7.22
CA ARG A 101 -10.98 -8.50 6.42
C ARG A 101 -10.29 -9.84 6.20
N GLN A 102 -8.98 -9.86 5.97
CA GLN A 102 -8.21 -11.09 5.84
C GLN A 102 -8.22 -11.90 7.14
N ALA A 103 -8.01 -11.24 8.29
CA ALA A 103 -8.08 -11.87 9.60
C ALA A 103 -9.46 -12.51 9.87
N SER A 104 -10.55 -11.83 9.51
CA SER A 104 -11.92 -12.36 9.68
C SER A 104 -12.29 -13.48 8.70
N LYS A 105 -11.58 -13.65 7.58
CA LYS A 105 -11.79 -14.76 6.65
C LYS A 105 -11.06 -16.03 7.06
N ASN A 106 -9.99 -15.88 7.83
CA ASN A 106 -9.12 -16.96 8.28
C ASN A 106 -9.52 -17.48 9.69
N SER A 107 -10.62 -16.98 10.25
CA SER A 107 -11.19 -17.37 11.55
C SER A 107 -12.38 -18.29 11.41
#